data_AF-A0A7S2R3D3-F1
#
_entry.id   AF-A0A7S2R3D3-F1
#
_cell.length_a   1.000
_cell.length_b   1.000
_cell.length_c   1.000
_cell.angle_alpha   90.00
_cell.angle_beta   90.00
_cell.angle_gamma   90.00
#
_symmetry.space_group_name_H-M   'P 1'
#
loop_
_entity.id
_entity.type
_entity.pdbx_description
1 polymer ?
#
loop_
_entity_poly.entity_id
_entity_poly.type
_entity_poly.pdbx_seq_one_letter_code
_entity_poly.pdbx_strand_id
1 'polypeptide(L)'
;RTDLQSTKFLFREKSKLSTCNLNIVSSPYPEIEIPPNAAVTEFVTSNWIKPNGFLQNKTAIIDGYTGDTRTFGDFYHDMGKITESLTNELDVTDKSTIVLFSPNHVE
;
A
#
# COMPACT_ATOMS: atom_id res chain seq x y z
N ARG A 1 27.96 -21.87 46.77
CA ARG A 1 26.51 -22.14 46.90
C ARG A 1 25.84 -20.81 47.23
N THR A 2 25.23 -20.16 46.25
CA THR A 2 23.96 -19.44 46.43
C THR A 2 23.42 -19.03 45.07
N ASP A 3 22.22 -19.52 44.80
CA ASP A 3 21.46 -19.40 43.57
C ASP A 3 20.97 -17.97 43.30
N LEU A 4 21.00 -17.56 42.03
CA LEU A 4 20.25 -16.42 41.52
C LEU A 4 18.78 -16.83 41.36
N GLN A 5 17.92 -16.41 42.29
CA GLN A 5 16.47 -16.47 42.10
C GLN A 5 15.98 -15.25 41.32
N SER A 6 15.49 -15.52 40.10
CA SER A 6 14.71 -14.60 39.28
C SER A 6 13.41 -14.24 39.99
N THR A 7 13.26 -12.99 40.40
CA THR A 7 12.02 -12.45 40.98
C THR A 7 11.23 -11.77 39.86
N LYS A 8 10.09 -12.36 39.50
CA LYS A 8 9.11 -11.78 38.56
C LYS A 8 8.61 -10.44 39.09
N PHE A 9 8.85 -9.37 38.35
CA PHE A 9 8.19 -8.08 38.60
C PHE A 9 6.76 -8.12 38.07
N LEU A 10 5.81 -8.34 38.98
CA LEU A 10 4.40 -8.04 38.75
C LEU A 10 4.21 -6.53 38.82
N PHE A 11 4.11 -5.87 37.67
CA PHE A 11 3.67 -4.47 37.62
C PHE A 11 2.16 -4.40 37.83
N ARG A 12 1.78 -3.96 39.02
CA ARG A 12 0.46 -3.37 39.25
C ARG A 12 0.62 -2.15 40.15
N GLU A 13 0.69 -0.98 39.52
CA GLU A 13 0.09 0.22 40.10
C GLU A 13 -0.39 1.15 39.00
N LYS A 14 -1.73 1.28 38.94
CA LYS A 14 -2.46 2.26 38.15
C LYS A 14 -2.29 3.61 38.84
N SER A 15 -1.73 4.62 38.17
CA SER A 15 -2.09 6.06 38.34
C SER A 15 -1.01 7.01 37.83
N LYS A 16 -0.84 7.12 36.50
CA LYS A 16 -0.21 8.30 35.85
C LYS A 16 -0.31 8.33 34.31
N LEU A 17 -1.13 7.47 33.70
CA LEU A 17 -1.29 7.39 32.24
C LEU A 17 -2.61 8.04 31.75
N SER A 18 -3.07 9.10 32.40
CA SER A 18 -4.38 9.72 32.08
C SER A 18 -4.31 11.19 31.73
N THR A 19 -3.18 11.87 31.97
CA THR A 19 -3.04 13.31 31.68
C THR A 19 -2.55 13.63 30.27
N CYS A 20 -1.99 12.65 29.53
CA CYS A 20 -1.55 12.85 28.15
C CYS A 20 -2.61 12.50 27.09
N ASN A 21 -3.75 11.92 27.50
CA ASN A 21 -4.79 11.44 26.58
C ASN A 21 -6.01 12.38 26.47
N LEU A 22 -5.96 13.58 27.07
CA LEU A 22 -7.11 14.49 27.09
C LEU A 22 -7.50 15.04 25.70
N ASN A 23 -6.59 14.97 24.71
CA ASN A 23 -6.82 15.49 23.36
C ASN A 23 -6.57 14.46 22.25
N ILE A 24 -6.47 13.16 22.56
CA ILE A 24 -6.35 12.14 21.51
C ILE A 24 -7.76 11.84 20.98
N VAL A 25 -8.04 12.35 19.79
CA VAL A 25 -9.26 12.02 19.04
C VAL A 25 -8.94 10.82 18.17
N SER A 26 -9.49 9.66 18.55
CA SER A 26 -9.42 8.45 17.73
C SER A 26 -10.49 8.47 16.65
N SER A 27 -10.19 7.83 15.51
CA SER A 27 -11.18 7.59 14.46
C SER A 27 -12.37 6.80 15.02
N PRO A 28 -13.63 7.15 14.67
CA PRO A 28 -14.79 6.34 15.02
C PRO A 28 -14.91 5.07 14.17
N TYR A 29 -14.09 4.93 13.13
CA TYR A 29 -14.08 3.78 12.22
C TYR A 29 -13.18 2.67 12.75
N PRO A 30 -13.52 1.39 12.48
CA PRO A 30 -12.69 0.27 12.87
C PRO A 30 -11.29 0.40 12.26
N GLU A 31 -10.31 -0.18 12.96
CA GLU A 31 -8.96 -0.29 12.42
C GLU A 31 -8.99 -1.10 11.13
N ILE A 32 -8.33 -0.56 10.10
CA ILE A 32 -8.19 -1.25 8.81
C ILE A 32 -6.94 -2.12 8.92
N GLU A 33 -7.09 -3.41 8.62
CA GLU A 33 -5.95 -4.32 8.54
C GLU A 33 -5.10 -3.96 7.31
N ILE A 34 -3.92 -3.39 7.55
CA ILE A 34 -2.94 -3.14 6.51
C ILE A 34 -2.00 -4.34 6.47
N PRO A 35 -1.91 -5.08 5.34
CA PRO A 35 -1.02 -6.22 5.25
C PRO A 35 0.43 -5.78 5.50
N PRO A 36 1.13 -6.37 6.48
CA PRO A 36 2.47 -5.97 6.82
C PRO A 36 3.42 -6.31 5.66
N ASN A 37 4.25 -5.35 5.27
CA ASN A 37 5.29 -5.49 4.24
C ASN A 37 4.81 -5.73 2.79
N ALA A 38 3.55 -5.44 2.45
CA ALA A 38 3.12 -5.46 1.05
C ALA A 38 3.71 -4.27 0.29
N ALA A 39 4.24 -4.51 -0.92
CA ALA A 39 4.60 -3.40 -1.80
C ALA A 39 3.34 -2.62 -2.19
N VAL A 40 3.44 -1.29 -2.34
CA VAL A 40 2.27 -0.45 -2.69
C VAL A 40 1.60 -0.97 -3.98
N THR A 41 2.39 -1.34 -4.98
CA THR A 41 1.88 -1.90 -6.24
C THR A 41 1.11 -3.20 -6.02
N GLU A 42 1.61 -4.12 -5.19
CA GLU A 42 0.92 -5.37 -4.87
C GLU A 42 -0.40 -5.11 -4.12
N PHE A 43 -0.39 -4.19 -3.17
CA PHE A 43 -1.59 -3.78 -2.44
C PHE A 43 -2.65 -3.20 -3.37
N VAL A 44 -2.27 -2.24 -4.22
CA VAL A 44 -3.18 -1.56 -5.16
C VAL A 44 -3.75 -2.54 -6.19
N THR A 45 -2.91 -3.44 -6.72
CA THR A 45 -3.28 -4.34 -7.82
C THR A 45 -3.87 -5.68 -7.36
N SER A 46 -3.92 -5.93 -6.05
CA SER A 46 -4.38 -7.19 -5.44
C SER A 46 -5.75 -7.69 -5.93
N ASN A 47 -6.63 -6.77 -6.34
CA ASN A 47 -7.98 -7.07 -6.82
C ASN A 47 -8.16 -6.87 -8.35
N TRP A 48 -7.09 -6.57 -9.09
CA TRP A 48 -7.19 -6.25 -10.52
C TRP A 48 -7.29 -7.52 -11.38
N ILE A 49 -6.42 -8.52 -11.15
CA ILE A 49 -6.37 -9.76 -11.95
C ILE A 49 -6.42 -11.03 -11.07
N LYS A 50 -6.91 -12.13 -11.68
CA LYS A 50 -7.12 -13.48 -11.13
C LYS A 50 -5.88 -14.11 -10.44
N PRO A 51 -6.09 -15.06 -9.50
CA PRO A 51 -7.35 -15.77 -9.24
C PRO A 51 -8.39 -14.96 -8.44
N ASN A 52 -7.98 -13.90 -7.72
CA ASN A 52 -8.88 -13.14 -6.83
C ASN A 52 -9.33 -11.78 -7.38
N GLY A 53 -8.75 -11.32 -8.49
CA GLY A 53 -9.17 -10.06 -9.09
C GLY A 53 -10.52 -10.12 -9.79
N PHE A 54 -11.44 -9.24 -9.37
CA PHE A 54 -12.79 -9.08 -9.93
C PHE A 54 -12.96 -7.76 -10.70
N LEU A 55 -11.92 -6.91 -10.71
CA LEU A 55 -11.96 -5.59 -11.33
C LEU A 55 -11.48 -5.57 -12.78
N GLN A 56 -10.92 -6.66 -13.32
CA GLN A 56 -10.28 -6.71 -14.64
C GLN A 56 -11.06 -5.98 -15.75
N ASN A 57 -12.36 -6.25 -15.88
CA ASN A 57 -13.21 -5.68 -16.92
C ASN A 57 -13.93 -4.38 -16.50
N LYS A 58 -13.61 -3.84 -15.32
CA LYS A 58 -14.16 -2.57 -14.83
C LYS A 58 -13.31 -1.42 -15.33
N THR A 59 -13.97 -0.33 -15.68
CA THR A 59 -13.29 0.93 -15.99
C THR A 59 -12.57 1.43 -14.74
N ALA A 60 -11.28 1.72 -14.87
CA ALA A 60 -10.44 2.26 -13.81
C ALA A 60 -10.33 3.78 -13.93
N ILE A 61 -10.09 4.28 -15.15
CA ILE A 61 -9.92 5.71 -15.45
C ILE A 61 -10.75 6.08 -16.68
N ILE A 62 -11.32 7.27 -16.64
CA ILE A 62 -12.06 7.92 -17.73
C ILE A 62 -11.47 9.31 -17.91
N ASP A 63 -11.08 9.65 -19.14
CA ASP A 63 -10.80 11.04 -19.50
C ASP A 63 -12.13 11.78 -19.67
N GLY A 64 -12.37 12.79 -18.82
CA GLY A 64 -13.59 13.59 -18.89
C GLY A 64 -13.68 14.51 -20.10
N TYR A 65 -12.57 14.80 -20.77
CA TYR A 65 -12.52 15.65 -21.95
C TYR A 65 -12.74 14.85 -23.25
N THR A 66 -12.03 13.74 -23.43
CA THR A 66 -12.15 12.92 -24.65
C THR A 66 -13.21 11.83 -24.55
N GLY A 67 -13.55 11.40 -23.34
CA GLY A 67 -14.39 10.23 -23.10
C GLY A 67 -13.64 8.90 -23.19
N ASP A 68 -12.32 8.93 -23.38
CA ASP A 68 -11.51 7.72 -23.43
C ASP A 68 -11.51 6.98 -22.10
N THR A 69 -11.48 5.66 -22.15
CA THR A 69 -11.58 4.81 -20.96
C THR A 69 -10.54 3.72 -20.97
N ARG A 70 -10.00 3.40 -19.79
CA ARG A 70 -9.08 2.28 -19.58
C ARG A 70 -9.58 1.40 -18.45
N THR A 71 -9.51 0.09 -18.63
CA THR A 71 -9.91 -0.89 -17.62
C THR A 71 -8.74 -1.23 -16.69
N PHE A 72 -9.03 -1.81 -15.52
CA PHE A 72 -7.99 -2.32 -14.63
C PHE A 72 -7.14 -3.42 -15.30
N GLY A 73 -7.73 -4.20 -16.21
CA GLY A 73 -7.01 -5.19 -17.01
C GLY A 73 -6.00 -4.55 -17.95
N ASP A 74 -6.37 -3.47 -18.63
CA ASP A 74 -5.47 -2.73 -19.54
C ASP A 74 -4.25 -2.20 -18.77
N PHE A 75 -4.48 -1.54 -17.63
CA PHE A 75 -3.39 -1.03 -16.79
C PHE A 75 -2.48 -2.13 -16.26
N TYR A 76 -3.02 -3.27 -15.82
CA TYR A 76 -2.20 -4.37 -15.34
C TYR A 76 -1.28 -4.91 -16.44
N HIS A 77 -1.80 -5.10 -17.65
CA HIS A 77 -1.01 -5.62 -18.77
C HIS A 77 0.06 -4.63 -19.22
N ASP A 78 -0.28 -3.36 -19.34
CA ASP A 78 0.67 -2.35 -19.80
C ASP A 78 1.73 -2.02 -18.75
N MET A 79 1.38 -2.01 -17.45
CA MET A 79 2.35 -1.86 -16.37
C MET A 79 3.40 -2.98 -16.42
N GLY A 80 3.00 -4.22 -16.72
CA GLY A 80 3.93 -5.34 -16.91
C GLY A 80 4.92 -5.10 -18.04
N LYS A 81 4.43 -4.66 -19.22
CA LYS A 81 5.29 -4.34 -20.38
C LYS A 81 6.22 -3.17 -20.09
N ILE A 82 5.71 -2.10 -19.47
CA ILE A 82 6.52 -0.93 -19.11
C ILE A 82 7.62 -1.34 -18.14
N THR A 83 7.30 -2.13 -17.11
CA THR A 83 8.29 -2.62 -16.15
C THR A 83 9.37 -3.45 -16.85
N GLU A 84 8.97 -4.35 -17.76
CA GLU A 84 9.90 -5.16 -18.54
C GLU A 84 10.86 -4.29 -19.36
N SER A 85 10.35 -3.28 -20.09
CA SER A 85 11.19 -2.38 -20.87
C SER A 85 12.09 -1.50 -19.99
N LEU A 86 11.58 -0.99 -18.86
CA LEU A 86 12.38 -0.20 -17.91
C LEU A 86 13.57 -1.01 -17.38
N THR A 87 13.34 -2.27 -16.98
CA THR A 87 14.38 -3.13 -16.41
C THR A 87 15.33 -3.69 -17.48
N ASN A 88 14.81 -4.21 -18.59
CA ASN A 88 15.62 -4.93 -19.57
C ASN A 88 16.28 -4.03 -20.61
N GLU A 89 15.64 -2.92 -20.98
CA GLU A 89 16.12 -2.05 -22.07
C GLU A 89 16.81 -0.79 -21.53
N LEU A 90 16.35 -0.26 -20.39
CA LEU A 90 16.84 0.99 -19.81
C LEU A 90 17.66 0.81 -18.52
N ASP A 91 17.88 -0.43 -18.09
CA ASP A 91 18.66 -0.80 -16.90
C ASP A 91 18.21 -0.05 -15.63
N VAL A 92 16.89 0.14 -15.49
CA VAL A 92 16.30 0.73 -14.29
C VAL A 92 16.34 -0.28 -13.15
N THR A 93 16.88 0.15 -12.02
CA THR A 93 17.02 -0.65 -10.79
C THR A 93 16.12 -0.11 -9.67
N ASP A 94 16.07 -0.82 -8.55
CA ASP A 94 15.40 -0.40 -7.31
C ASP A 94 15.97 0.90 -6.70
N LYS A 95 17.17 1.31 -7.14
CA LYS A 95 17.84 2.56 -6.73
C LYS A 95 17.65 3.70 -7.73
N SER A 96 17.12 3.41 -8.91
CA SER A 96 16.89 4.41 -9.95
C SER A 96 15.70 5.29 -9.57
N THR A 97 15.73 6.55 -10.01
CA THR A 97 14.60 7.48 -9.86
C THR A 97 14.07 7.83 -11.24
N ILE A 98 12.77 7.66 -11.43
CA ILE A 98 12.05 8.04 -12.65
C ILE A 98 11.23 9.29 -12.34
N VAL A 99 11.21 10.25 -13.28
CA VAL A 99 10.39 11.46 -13.18
C VAL A 99 9.41 11.46 -14.35
N LEU A 100 8.13 11.68 -14.05
CA LEU A 100 7.08 11.86 -15.04
C LEU A 100 6.79 13.35 -15.18
N PHE A 101 6.93 13.87 -16.39
CA PHE A 101 6.53 15.23 -16.74
C PHE A 101 5.46 15.18 -17.82
N SER A 102 4.22 15.01 -17.38
CA SER A 102 3.05 14.87 -18.25
C SER A 102 1.81 15.46 -17.56
N PRO A 103 0.85 16.05 -18.32
CA PRO A 103 -0.48 16.34 -17.79
C PRO A 103 -1.24 15.04 -17.43
N ASN A 104 -2.36 15.18 -16.73
CA ASN A 104 -3.26 14.06 -16.51
C ASN A 104 -3.79 13.56 -17.87
N HIS A 105 -3.65 12.27 -18.12
CA HIS A 105 -4.16 11.58 -19.30
C HIS A 105 -4.44 10.11 -18.92
N VAL A 106 -5.11 9.37 -19.80
CA VAL A 106 -5.51 7.97 -19.56
C VAL A 106 -4.37 6.96 -19.75
N GLU A 107 -3.23 7.38 -20.32
CA GLU A 107 -2.03 6.54 -20.46
C GLU A 107 -1.12 6.62 -19.23
#